data_AF-A0A4Y7IH07-F1
#
_entry.id   AF-A0A4Y7IH07-F1
#
_cell.length_a   1.000
_cell.length_b   1.000
_cell.length_c   1.000
_cell.angle_alpha   90.00
_cell.angle_beta   90.00
_cell.angle_gamma   90.00
#
_symmetry.space_group_name_H-M   'P 1'
#
loop_
_entity.id
_entity.type
_entity.pdbx_description
1 polymer ?
#
loop_
_entity_poly.entity_id
_entity_poly.type
_entity_poly.pdbx_seq_one_letter_code
_entity_poly.pdbx_strand_id
1 'polypeptide(L)'
;MESMKDNTLAFSKFIQDSEKSHQSAVAQLNSELSKVRKEARRRFAFQKNFLEINARNLERDVIRKGHSSAQSVIDGILSSNSLPAVKLPICNVGADEEYPEPDSDFEFLSDDEKDQGDEEIQQEEEKSTNDAGIEIENPGSSAKV
;
A
#
# COMPACT_ATOMS: atom_id res chain seq x y z
N MET A 1 -37.66 -60.13 -16.08
CA MET A 1 -37.70 -58.84 -16.82
C MET A 1 -37.69 -57.66 -15.83
N GLU A 2 -38.01 -57.88 -14.55
CA GLU A 2 -37.90 -56.92 -13.43
C GLU A 2 -36.54 -56.21 -13.33
N SER A 3 -35.41 -56.93 -13.35
CA SER A 3 -34.08 -56.33 -13.07
C SER A 3 -33.67 -55.19 -14.02
N MET A 4 -34.16 -55.20 -15.26
CA MET A 4 -33.88 -54.15 -16.24
C MET A 4 -34.68 -52.86 -15.94
N LYS A 5 -35.89 -53.00 -15.38
CA LYS A 5 -36.73 -51.87 -14.96
C LYS A 5 -36.14 -51.21 -13.71
N ASP A 6 -35.66 -52.00 -12.76
CA ASP A 6 -35.06 -51.50 -11.53
C ASP A 6 -33.77 -50.71 -11.81
N ASN A 7 -32.92 -51.22 -12.72
CA ASN A 7 -31.71 -50.51 -13.15
C ASN A 7 -32.02 -49.18 -13.86
N THR A 8 -33.07 -49.17 -14.70
CA THR A 8 -33.50 -47.94 -15.39
C THR A 8 -33.96 -46.88 -14.40
N LEU A 9 -34.77 -47.29 -13.41
CA LEU A 9 -35.24 -46.40 -12.35
C LEU A 9 -34.09 -45.83 -11.51
N ALA A 10 -33.13 -46.68 -11.12
CA ALA A 10 -31.96 -46.26 -10.35
C ALA A 10 -31.10 -45.25 -11.12
N PHE A 11 -30.87 -45.49 -12.42
CA PHE A 11 -30.14 -44.57 -13.28
C PHE A 11 -30.87 -43.24 -13.45
N SER A 12 -32.18 -43.24 -13.71
CA SER A 12 -32.97 -42.00 -13.81
C SER A 12 -32.93 -41.19 -12.51
N LYS A 13 -33.01 -41.84 -11.36
CA LYS A 13 -32.90 -41.17 -10.06
C LYS A 13 -31.50 -40.57 -9.86
N PHE A 14 -30.44 -41.30 -10.21
CA PHE A 14 -29.07 -40.80 -10.14
C PHE A 14 -28.89 -39.54 -10.99
N ILE A 15 -29.38 -39.54 -12.23
CA ILE A 15 -29.31 -38.36 -13.10
C ILE A 15 -30.07 -37.17 -12.50
N GLN A 16 -31.27 -37.40 -11.97
CA GLN A 16 -32.07 -36.33 -11.35
C GLN A 16 -31.38 -35.74 -10.11
N ASP A 17 -30.83 -36.58 -9.24
CA ASP A 17 -30.14 -36.14 -8.04
C ASP A 17 -28.83 -35.41 -8.39
N SER A 18 -28.11 -35.90 -9.40
CA SER A 18 -26.93 -35.21 -9.96
C SER A 18 -27.29 -33.84 -10.52
N GLU A 19 -28.39 -33.73 -11.29
CA GLU A 19 -28.85 -32.45 -11.85
C GLU A 19 -29.18 -31.45 -10.74
N LYS A 20 -29.93 -31.85 -9.72
CA LYS A 20 -30.25 -31.01 -8.56
C LYS A 20 -28.98 -30.56 -7.83
N SER A 21 -28.03 -31.46 -7.62
CA SER A 21 -26.75 -31.14 -6.99
C SER A 21 -25.98 -30.09 -7.79
N HIS A 22 -25.89 -30.25 -9.12
CA HIS A 22 -25.24 -29.27 -9.98
C HIS A 22 -25.96 -27.91 -9.99
N GLN A 23 -27.29 -27.91 -10.06
CA GLN A 23 -28.07 -26.67 -9.99
C GLN A 23 -27.82 -25.94 -8.66
N SER A 24 -27.78 -26.67 -7.55
CA SER A 24 -27.44 -26.11 -6.23
C SER A 24 -26.03 -25.52 -6.20
N ALA A 25 -25.03 -26.24 -6.71
CA ALA A 25 -23.65 -25.75 -6.76
C ALA A 25 -23.52 -24.49 -7.63
N VAL A 26 -24.18 -24.46 -8.80
CA VAL A 26 -24.22 -23.28 -9.68
C VAL A 26 -24.89 -22.10 -8.99
N ALA A 27 -26.00 -22.32 -8.27
CA ALA A 27 -26.67 -21.26 -7.52
C ALA A 27 -25.77 -20.69 -6.41
N GLN A 28 -25.05 -21.54 -5.68
CA GLN A 28 -24.11 -21.11 -4.64
C GLN A 28 -22.96 -20.29 -5.23
N LEU A 29 -22.31 -20.79 -6.30
CA LEU A 29 -21.22 -20.08 -6.97
C LEU A 29 -21.67 -18.71 -7.50
N ASN A 30 -22.87 -18.62 -8.08
CA ASN A 30 -23.42 -17.35 -8.54
C ASN A 30 -23.67 -16.37 -7.38
N SER A 31 -24.11 -16.87 -6.23
CA SER A 31 -24.29 -16.07 -5.01
C SER A 31 -22.94 -15.53 -4.50
N GLU A 32 -21.93 -16.38 -4.40
CA GLU A 32 -20.58 -15.99 -3.97
C GLU A 32 -19.94 -15.00 -4.95
N LEU A 33 -20.00 -15.28 -6.25
CA LEU A 33 -19.51 -14.37 -7.30
C LEU A 33 -20.19 -13.00 -7.24
N SER A 34 -21.49 -12.96 -6.95
CA SER A 34 -22.23 -11.72 -6.76
C SER A 34 -21.72 -10.93 -5.55
N LYS A 35 -21.46 -11.61 -4.42
CA LYS A 35 -20.87 -10.98 -3.22
C LYS A 35 -19.49 -10.40 -3.52
N VAL A 36 -18.59 -11.20 -4.12
CA VAL A 36 -17.23 -10.76 -4.50
C VAL A 36 -17.27 -9.56 -5.44
N ARG A 37 -18.17 -9.54 -6.43
CA ARG A 37 -18.33 -8.41 -7.35
C ARG A 37 -18.79 -7.13 -6.65
N LYS A 38 -19.73 -7.24 -5.69
CA LYS A 38 -20.18 -6.08 -4.91
C LYS A 38 -19.03 -5.54 -4.05
N GLU A 39 -18.29 -6.44 -3.43
CA GLU A 39 -17.14 -6.08 -2.60
C GLU A 39 -16.05 -5.39 -3.41
N ALA A 40 -15.61 -5.98 -4.52
CA ALA A 40 -14.61 -5.38 -5.40
C ALA A 40 -15.00 -3.96 -5.88
N ARG A 41 -16.30 -3.72 -6.13
CA ARG A 41 -16.80 -2.38 -6.51
C ARG A 41 -16.70 -1.39 -5.35
N ARG A 42 -17.03 -1.79 -4.12
CA ARG A 42 -16.86 -0.95 -2.93
C ARG A 42 -15.40 -0.59 -2.73
N ARG A 43 -14.49 -1.58 -2.78
CA ARG A 43 -13.05 -1.35 -2.66
C ARG A 43 -12.51 -0.39 -3.71
N PHE A 44 -12.92 -0.58 -4.96
CA PHE A 44 -12.51 0.31 -6.05
C PHE A 44 -13.02 1.74 -5.84
N ALA A 45 -14.27 1.91 -5.39
CA ALA A 45 -14.82 3.22 -5.10
C ALA A 45 -14.09 3.91 -3.93
N PHE A 46 -13.81 3.16 -2.85
CA PHE A 46 -13.02 3.64 -1.72
C PHE A 46 -11.63 4.10 -2.16
N GLN A 47 -10.90 3.26 -2.90
CA GLN A 47 -9.55 3.57 -3.37
C GLN A 47 -9.53 4.80 -4.29
N LYS A 48 -10.53 4.92 -5.17
CA LYS A 48 -10.68 6.09 -6.04
C LYS A 48 -10.87 7.37 -5.22
N ASN A 49 -11.79 7.36 -4.26
CA ASN A 49 -12.06 8.51 -3.40
C ASN A 49 -10.83 8.87 -2.56
N PHE A 50 -10.15 7.87 -2.00
CA PHE A 50 -8.92 8.05 -1.24
C PHE A 50 -7.84 8.76 -2.08
N LEU A 51 -7.62 8.31 -3.31
CA LEU A 51 -6.62 8.90 -4.19
C LEU A 51 -6.98 10.33 -4.60
N GLU A 52 -8.25 10.61 -4.85
CA GLU A 52 -8.74 11.95 -5.19
C GLU A 52 -8.60 12.94 -4.02
N ILE A 53 -8.89 12.50 -2.79
CA ILE A 53 -8.64 13.30 -1.58
C ILE A 53 -7.15 13.55 -1.38
N ASN A 54 -6.32 12.51 -1.52
CA ASN A 54 -4.88 12.63 -1.38
C ASN A 54 -4.28 13.63 -2.40
N ALA A 55 -4.70 13.56 -3.66
CA ALA A 55 -4.25 14.51 -4.70
C ALA A 55 -4.62 15.95 -4.34
N ARG A 56 -5.87 16.20 -3.92
CA ARG A 56 -6.32 17.54 -3.51
C ARG A 56 -5.57 18.04 -2.27
N ASN A 57 -5.32 17.18 -1.29
CA ASN A 57 -4.55 17.55 -0.09
C ASN A 57 -3.09 17.89 -0.44
N LEU A 58 -2.47 17.15 -1.35
CA LEU A 58 -1.12 17.44 -1.82
C LEU A 58 -1.05 18.80 -2.53
N GLU A 59 -2.01 19.10 -3.41
CA GLU A 59 -2.10 20.41 -4.07
C GLU A 59 -2.25 21.55 -3.05
N ARG A 60 -3.14 21.39 -2.06
CA ARG A 60 -3.32 22.36 -0.98
C ARG A 60 -2.03 22.59 -0.21
N ASP A 61 -1.30 21.53 0.13
CA ASP A 61 -0.05 21.63 0.86
C ASP A 61 1.03 22.40 0.08
N VAL A 62 1.17 22.11 -1.22
CA VAL A 62 2.09 22.84 -2.11
C VAL A 62 1.76 24.33 -2.12
N ILE A 63 0.48 24.71 -2.18
CA ILE A 63 0.07 26.12 -2.18
C ILE A 63 0.41 26.79 -0.83
N ARG A 64 0.08 26.14 0.30
CA ARG A 64 0.39 26.68 1.65
C ARG A 64 1.90 26.85 1.87
N LYS A 65 2.69 25.87 1.42
CA LYS A 65 4.16 25.93 1.46
C LYS A 65 4.70 27.05 0.58
N GLY A 66 4.17 27.19 -0.64
CA GLY A 66 4.53 28.28 -1.54
C GLY A 66 4.23 29.66 -0.94
N HIS A 67 3.07 29.84 -0.31
CA HIS A 67 2.71 31.09 0.37
C HIS A 67 3.65 31.41 1.54
N SER A 68 3.94 30.42 2.39
CA SER A 68 4.89 30.57 3.51
C SER A 68 6.30 30.91 3.01
N SER A 69 6.74 30.26 1.92
CA SER A 69 8.01 30.56 1.28
C SER A 69 8.06 31.98 0.72
N ALA A 70 6.97 32.45 0.08
CA ALA A 70 6.89 33.81 -0.45
C ALA A 70 6.96 34.86 0.68
N GLN A 71 6.26 34.63 1.80
CA GLN A 71 6.37 35.49 2.98
C GLN A 71 7.82 35.55 3.49
N SER A 72 8.49 34.40 3.61
CA SER A 72 9.89 34.35 4.06
C SER A 72 10.84 35.10 3.13
N VAL A 73 10.63 35.05 1.81
CA VAL A 73 11.43 35.81 0.83
C VAL A 73 11.20 37.30 0.99
N ILE A 74 9.95 37.72 1.12
CA ILE A 74 9.60 39.14 1.35
C ILE A 74 10.23 39.66 2.63
N ASP A 75 10.13 38.90 3.73
CA ASP A 75 10.72 39.26 5.02
C ASP A 75 12.25 39.40 4.91
N GLY A 76 12.90 38.51 4.16
CA GLY A 76 14.33 38.60 3.86
C GLY A 76 14.71 39.86 3.09
N ILE A 77 13.93 40.25 2.07
CA ILE A 77 14.17 41.48 1.30
C ILE A 77 13.96 42.71 2.18
N LEU A 78 12.85 42.77 2.92
CA LEU A 78 12.50 43.93 3.73
C LEU A 78 13.54 44.15 4.84
N SER A 79 13.92 43.08 5.54
CA SER A 79 14.96 43.15 6.58
C SER A 79 16.32 43.59 6.01
N SER A 80 16.73 43.06 4.86
CA SER A 80 17.99 43.44 4.20
C SER A 80 18.04 44.92 3.80
N ASN A 81 16.88 45.53 3.57
CA ASN A 81 16.77 46.94 3.20
C ASN A 81 16.33 47.85 4.37
N SER A 82 16.29 47.32 5.61
CA SER A 82 15.79 48.04 6.79
C SER A 82 14.39 48.62 6.61
N LEU A 83 13.55 47.95 5.82
CA LEU A 83 12.17 48.32 5.57
C LEU A 83 11.24 47.70 6.62
N PRO A 84 10.09 48.33 6.92
CA PRO A 84 9.12 47.77 7.85
C PRO A 84 8.54 46.45 7.32
N ALA A 85 8.23 45.53 8.24
CA ALA A 85 7.64 44.24 7.91
C ALA A 85 6.26 44.39 7.24
N VAL A 86 6.00 43.57 6.23
CA VAL A 86 4.72 43.51 5.51
C VAL A 86 4.21 42.08 5.53
N LYS A 87 2.93 41.90 5.88
CA LYS A 87 2.28 40.59 5.84
C LYS A 87 1.53 40.41 4.53
N LEU A 88 1.76 39.29 3.87
CA LEU A 88 0.93 38.86 2.76
C LEU A 88 -0.51 38.59 3.23
N PRO A 89 -1.51 38.83 2.37
CA PRO A 89 -2.87 38.38 2.62
C PRO A 89 -2.90 36.89 2.95
N ILE A 90 -3.81 36.49 3.83
CA ILE A 90 -3.97 35.10 4.23
C ILE A 90 -4.25 34.23 3.00
N CYS A 91 -3.56 33.09 2.91
CA CYS A 91 -3.83 32.09 1.89
C CYS A 91 -5.19 31.43 2.18
N ASN A 92 -6.18 31.64 1.30
CA ASN A 92 -7.52 31.07 1.43
C ASN A 92 -7.57 29.60 0.99
N VAL A 93 -6.60 28.79 1.44
CA VAL A 93 -6.56 27.35 1.23
C VAL A 93 -6.93 26.69 2.55
N GLY A 94 -8.02 25.92 2.55
CA GLY A 94 -8.50 25.23 3.74
C GLY A 94 -7.53 24.17 4.26
N ALA A 95 -7.91 23.58 5.39
CA ALA A 95 -7.25 22.38 5.91
C ALA A 95 -7.41 21.21 4.93
N ASP A 96 -6.70 20.13 5.25
CA ASP A 96 -6.77 18.89 4.50
C ASP A 96 -8.14 18.25 4.68
N GLU A 97 -8.64 17.64 3.61
CA GLU A 97 -9.85 16.85 3.63
C GLU A 97 -9.58 15.53 4.34
N GLU A 98 -10.53 15.11 5.17
CA GLU A 98 -10.47 13.85 5.90
C GLU A 98 -10.65 12.67 4.96
N TYR A 99 -9.88 11.61 5.21
CA TYR A 99 -9.99 10.37 4.43
C TYR A 99 -11.27 9.61 4.81
N PRO A 100 -11.90 8.93 3.83
CA PRO A 100 -13.01 8.04 4.15
C PRO A 100 -12.54 6.92 5.07
N GLU A 101 -13.40 6.52 6.00
CA GLU A 101 -13.17 5.32 6.80
C GLU A 101 -13.28 4.08 5.91
N PRO A 102 -12.38 3.09 6.06
CA PRO A 102 -12.52 1.81 5.38
C PRO A 102 -13.76 1.08 5.91
N ASP A 103 -14.44 0.35 5.03
CA ASP A 103 -15.55 -0.51 5.45
C ASP A 103 -15.01 -1.59 6.43
N SER A 104 -15.77 -1.94 7.47
CA SER A 104 -15.31 -2.86 8.54
C SER A 104 -14.94 -4.28 8.06
N ASP A 105 -15.29 -4.66 6.83
CA ASP A 105 -14.92 -5.93 6.17
C ASP A 105 -13.61 -5.84 5.36
N PHE A 106 -12.91 -4.71 5.45
CA PHE A 106 -11.63 -4.44 4.80
C PHE A 106 -10.44 -4.97 5.62
N GLU A 107 -10.51 -6.21 6.10
CA GLU A 107 -9.29 -6.88 6.56
C GLU A 107 -8.42 -7.17 5.33
N PHE A 108 -7.32 -6.42 5.20
CA PHE A 108 -6.21 -6.80 4.33
C PHE A 108 -5.63 -8.11 4.85
N LEU A 109 -6.18 -9.24 4.39
CA LEU A 109 -5.46 -10.50 4.43
C LEU A 109 -4.33 -10.37 3.41
N SER A 110 -3.22 -9.77 3.84
CA SER A 110 -1.95 -9.87 3.12
C SER A 110 -1.49 -11.32 3.23
N ASP A 111 -1.87 -12.13 2.24
CA ASP A 111 -1.42 -13.52 2.09
C ASP A 111 0.10 -13.61 1.75
N ASP A 112 0.77 -12.46 1.58
CA ASP A 112 2.19 -12.33 1.23
C ASP A 112 3.17 -12.41 2.44
N GLU A 113 2.68 -12.59 3.68
CA GLU A 113 3.55 -12.72 4.87
C GLU A 113 4.11 -14.15 5.09
N LYS A 114 4.04 -15.04 4.10
CA LYS A 114 4.58 -16.41 4.20
C LYS A 114 5.54 -16.76 3.06
N ASP A 115 6.62 -16.00 2.95
CA ASP A 115 7.82 -16.46 2.22
C ASP A 115 9.13 -16.04 2.90
N GLN A 116 9.10 -15.84 4.24
CA GLN A 116 10.30 -15.75 5.07
C GLN A 116 10.47 -17.04 5.87
N GLY A 117 10.78 -18.12 5.17
CA GLY A 117 11.24 -19.37 5.75
C GLY A 117 12.47 -19.83 5.00
N ASP A 118 13.57 -20.00 5.73
CA ASP A 118 14.81 -20.68 5.36
C ASP A 118 15.95 -19.82 4.80
N GLU A 119 16.62 -19.04 5.66
CA GLU A 119 18.10 -19.03 5.75
C GLU A 119 18.55 -18.71 7.19
N GLU A 120 18.41 -19.70 8.09
CA GLU A 120 19.29 -19.77 9.27
C GLU A 120 20.69 -20.18 8.80
N ILE A 121 21.64 -19.26 8.77
CA ILE A 121 23.07 -19.59 8.77
C ILE A 121 23.70 -19.04 10.05
N GLN A 122 23.66 -19.92 11.05
CA GLN A 122 24.67 -20.22 12.07
C GLN A 122 25.70 -19.13 12.39
N GLN A 123 25.59 -18.60 13.60
CA GLN A 123 26.72 -18.04 14.35
C GLN A 123 27.46 -19.19 15.06
N GLU A 124 28.75 -19.36 14.78
CA GLU A 124 29.78 -19.82 15.74
C GLU A 124 31.05 -19.00 15.44
N GLU A 125 31.32 -17.98 16.24
CA GLU A 125 32.43 -17.96 17.20
C GLU A 125 33.81 -18.23 16.57
N GLU A 126 34.57 -17.16 16.28
CA GLU A 126 35.94 -17.07 16.82
C GLU A 126 36.26 -15.62 17.23
N LYS A 127 36.64 -15.53 18.50
CA LYS A 127 37.05 -14.37 19.28
C LYS A 127 38.57 -14.44 19.43
N SER A 128 39.33 -13.41 19.07
CA SER A 128 40.55 -12.98 19.80
C SER A 128 41.14 -11.69 19.20
N THR A 129 41.04 -10.57 19.94
CA THR A 129 42.11 -9.84 20.67
C THR A 129 42.95 -8.85 19.85
N ASN A 130 42.58 -7.58 20.04
CA ASN A 130 43.37 -6.34 20.18
C ASN A 130 44.90 -6.35 20.00
N ASP A 131 45.34 -5.38 19.19
CA ASP A 131 46.32 -4.30 19.47
C ASP A 131 47.79 -4.63 19.77
N ALA A 132 48.68 -4.33 18.81
CA ALA A 132 49.94 -3.59 19.02
C ALA A 132 50.60 -3.29 17.65
N GLY A 133 50.87 -2.01 17.39
CA GLY A 133 51.25 -1.47 16.08
C GLY A 133 52.70 -1.62 15.64
N ILE A 134 53.00 -0.98 14.51
CA ILE A 134 54.30 -0.38 14.12
C ILE A 134 53.99 0.68 13.05
N GLU A 135 54.42 1.92 13.33
CA GLU A 135 54.53 3.07 12.43
C GLU A 135 55.37 2.71 11.18
N ILE A 136 55.27 3.38 10.03
CA ILE A 136 56.16 4.51 9.68
C ILE A 136 55.83 4.99 8.24
N GLU A 137 55.69 6.31 8.14
CA GLU A 137 56.01 7.28 7.06
C GLU A 137 55.50 7.16 5.61
N ASN A 138 54.70 8.17 5.26
CA ASN A 138 54.71 8.81 3.94
C ASN A 138 55.92 9.77 3.83
N PRO A 139 56.58 9.81 2.67
CA PRO A 139 56.73 11.07 1.94
C PRO A 139 56.48 10.82 0.43
N GLY A 140 55.64 11.58 -0.26
CA GLY A 140 55.91 12.97 -0.60
C GLY A 140 56.14 13.10 -2.11
N SER A 141 55.18 13.71 -2.79
CA SER A 141 55.30 14.61 -3.95
C SER A 141 56.61 14.59 -4.77
N SER A 142 56.52 14.37 -6.09
CA SER A 142 56.83 15.44 -7.06
C SER A 142 56.58 14.99 -8.52
N ALA A 143 56.27 16.00 -9.32
CA ALA A 143 55.92 15.95 -10.73
C ALA A 143 57.14 15.81 -11.68
N LYS A 144 56.79 15.61 -12.96
CA LYS A 144 57.56 15.80 -14.22
C LYS A 144 58.57 14.70 -14.57
N VAL A 145 58.35 14.06 -15.73
CA VAL A 145 58.88 14.48 -17.05
C VAL A 145 57.82 14.21 -18.10
#